data_AF-A0A968NTY2-F1
#
_entry.id   AF-A0A968NTY2-F1
#
_cell.length_a   1.000
_cell.length_b   1.000
_cell.length_c   1.000
_cell.angle_alpha   90.00
_cell.angle_beta   90.00
_cell.angle_gamma   90.00
#
_symmetry.space_group_name_H-M   'P 1'
#
loop_
_entity.id
_entity.type
_entity.pdbx_description
1 polymer ?
#
loop_
_entity_poly.entity_id
_entity_poly.type
_entity_poly.pdbx_seq_one_letter_code
_entity_poly.pdbx_strand_id
1 'polypeptide(L)' 'DSVTSVEGSTIRIDCSDGFEVKNATVIAADIEADNGIIHVIDNVILMG' A
#
# COMPACT_ATOMS: atom_id res chain seq x y z
N ASP A 1 8.74 2.21 -6.30
CA ASP A 1 8.70 0.75 -6.53
C ASP A 1 7.28 0.35 -6.94
N SER A 2 7.02 -0.91 -7.31
CA SER A 2 5.66 -1.40 -7.58
C SER A 2 5.47 -2.86 -7.24
N VAL A 3 4.26 -3.22 -6.82
CA VAL A 3 3.84 -4.60 -6.52
C VAL A 3 2.61 -4.97 -7.34
N THR A 4 2.36 -6.26 -7.53
CA THR A 4 1.12 -6.77 -8.18
C THR A 4 0.10 -7.14 -7.10
N SER A 5 -1.13 -6.64 -7.24
CA SER A 5 -2.24 -7.00 -6.34
C SER A 5 -2.71 -8.44 -6.58
N VAL A 6 -3.46 -9.00 -5.64
CA VAL A 6 -4.09 -10.32 -5.83
C VAL A 6 -5.15 -10.31 -6.94
N GLU A 7 -5.77 -9.16 -7.22
CA GLU A 7 -6.73 -9.02 -8.33
C GLU A 7 -6.05 -8.75 -9.68
N GLY A 8 -4.74 -8.52 -9.69
CA GLY A 8 -3.89 -8.49 -10.88
C GLY A 8 -3.39 -7.11 -11.30
N SER A 9 -3.91 -6.01 -10.73
CA SER A 9 -3.44 -4.66 -11.07
C SER A 9 -2.10 -4.34 -10.41
N THR A 10 -1.30 -3.52 -11.08
CA THR A 10 -0.06 -2.97 -10.52
C THR A 10 -0.38 -1.84 -9.54
N ILE A 11 0.20 -1.91 -8.34
CA ILE A 11 0.13 -0.88 -7.30
C ILE A 11 1.49 -0.21 -7.20
N ARG A 12 1.54 1.12 -7.43
CA ARG A 12 2.74 1.92 -7.24
C ARG A 12 2.96 2.20 -5.75
N ILE A 13 4.19 2.01 -5.30
CA ILE A 13 4.67 2.36 -3.96
C ILE A 13 5.70 3.48 -4.08
N ASP A 14 5.49 4.56 -3.34
CA ASP A 14 6.45 5.65 -3.20
C ASP A 14 6.87 5.79 -1.74
N CYS A 15 8.17 5.82 -1.48
CA CYS A 15 8.75 6.02 -0.15
C CYS A 15 9.72 7.21 -0.13
N SER A 16 9.75 8.01 -1.20
CA SER A 16 10.75 9.08 -1.37
C SER A 16 10.41 10.35 -0.60
N ASP A 17 9.13 10.67 -0.45
CA ASP A 17 8.61 11.82 0.30
C ASP A 17 7.40 11.39 1.15
N GLY A 18 7.66 10.48 2.09
CA GLY A 18 6.63 9.76 2.83
C GLY A 18 6.27 8.42 2.18
N PHE A 19 5.54 7.59 2.91
CA PHE A 19 5.12 6.27 2.45
C PHE A 19 3.72 6.36 1.85
N GLU A 20 3.64 6.25 0.52
CA GLU A 20 2.40 6.28 -0.24
C GLU A 20 2.18 4.99 -1.05
N VAL A 21 0.91 4.60 -1.13
CA VAL A 21 0.45 3.46 -1.92
C VAL A 21 -0.66 3.95 -2.84
N LYS A 22 -0.36 4.07 -4.14
CA LYS A 22 -1.30 4.58 -5.18
C LYS A 22 -2.01 5.88 -4.75
N ASN A 23 -1.22 6.88 -4.35
CA ASN A 23 -1.66 8.21 -3.86
C ASN A 23 -2.44 8.19 -2.53
N ALA A 24 -2.53 7.06 -1.83
CA ALA A 24 -3.01 7.01 -0.46
C ALA A 24 -1.81 7.06 0.49
N THR A 25 -1.88 7.88 1.53
CA THR A 25 -0.81 8.00 2.52
C THR A 25 -0.92 6.88 3.53
N VAL A 26 0.20 6.21 3.81
CA VAL A 26 0.29 5.21 4.88
C VAL A 26 0.41 5.94 6.22
N ILE A 27 -0.58 5.76 7.09
CA ILE A 27 -0.65 6.41 8.41
C ILE A 27 -0.12 5.51 9.54
N ALA A 28 -0.02 4.20 9.30
CA ALA A 28 0.68 3.25 10.17
C ALA A 28 1.23 2.10 9.31
N ALA A 29 2.49 1.74 9.52
CA ALA A 29 3.18 0.70 8.74
C ALA A 29 3.67 -0.44 9.63
N ASP A 30 4.04 -1.55 9.00
CA ASP A 30 4.77 -2.67 9.62
C ASP A 30 4.03 -3.33 10.79
N ILE A 31 2.71 -3.40 10.70
CA ILE A 31 1.89 -4.13 11.68
C ILE A 31 1.97 -5.62 11.32
N GLU A 32 2.62 -6.40 12.18
CA GLU A 32 2.77 -7.85 12.01
C GLU A 32 1.42 -8.57 12.14
N ALA A 33 1.19 -9.52 11.23
CA ALA A 33 0.12 -10.50 11.29
C ALA A 33 0.70 -11.90 11.02
N ASP A 34 -0.01 -12.95 11.45
CA ASP A 34 0.47 -14.34 11.32
C ASP A 34 0.84 -14.75 9.89
N ASN A 35 0.27 -14.06 8.89
CA ASN A 35 0.40 -14.36 7.48
C ASN A 35 0.88 -13.18 6.62
N GLY A 36 1.38 -12.10 7.22
CA GLY A 36 1.84 -10.95 6.45
C GLY A 36 2.02 -9.67 7.27
N ILE A 37 1.98 -8.54 6.56
CA ILE A 37 2.17 -7.20 7.11
C ILE A 37 1.00 -6.33 6.68
N ILE A 38 0.49 -5.51 7.61
CA ILE A 38 -0.57 -4.53 7.36
C ILE A 38 0.04 -3.12 7.31
N HIS A 39 -0.33 -2.37 6.27
CA HIS A 39 -0.09 -0.93 6.16
C HIS A 39 -1.44 -0.22 6.12
N VAL A 40 -1.71 0.64 7.10
CA VAL A 40 -2.97 1.40 7.22
C VAL A 40 -2.88 2.63 6.33
N ILE A 41 -3.89 2.84 5.47
CA ILE A 41 -3.98 3.96 4.54
C ILE A 41 -5.17 4.86 4.83
N ASP A 42 -5.08 6.13 4.46
CA ASP A 42 -6.10 7.15 4.70
C ASP A 42 -7.20 7.23 3.63
N ASN A 43 -6.94 6.67 2.44
CA ASN A 43 -7.84 6.70 1.28
C ASN A 43 -8.11 5.30 0.74
N VAL A 44 -9.33 5.09 0.25
CA VAL A 44 -9.71 3.84 -0.42
C VAL A 44 -9.06 3.80 -1.80
N ILE A 45 -8.35 2.71 -2.11
CA ILE A 45 -7.80 2.47 -3.44
C ILE A 45 -8.90 1.93 -4.35
N LEU A 46 -9.19 2.65 -5.44
CA LEU A 46 -10.03 2.14 -6.52
C LEU A 46 -9.17 1.43 -7.56
N MET A 47 -9.48 0.16 -7.83
CA MET A 47 -8.80 -0.65 -8.85
C MET A 47 -9.39 -0.38 -10.23
N GLY A 48 -8.55 -0.50 -11.24
CA GLY A 48 -8.84 -0.17 -12.64
C GLY A 48 -7.59 -0.26 -13.49
#